data_AF-A0A143BMX8-F1
#
_entry.id   AF-A0A143BMX8-F1
#
_cell.length_a   1.000
_cell.length_b   1.000
_cell.length_c   1.000
_cell.angle_alpha   90.00
_cell.angle_beta   90.00
_cell.angle_gamma   90.00
#
_symmetry.space_group_name_H-M   'P 1'
#
loop_
_entity.id
_entity.type
_entity.pdbx_description
1 polymer ?
#
loop_
_entity_poly.entity_id
_entity_poly.type
_entity_poly.pdbx_seq_one_letter_code
_entity_poly.pdbx_strand_id
1 'polypeptide(L)'
;MIYAFDQFTDALGAPLRDFSKGRLAALMADPRASTWEDAHGVVLNAQGLTLWQAWIAIDPEAPREGRHVTIDAYDRVQVVREWERVPDVEMLGEIVRFVLGQTAGQ
;
A
#
# COMPACT_ATOMS: atom_id res chain seq x y z
N MET A 1 -14.26 -8.69 0.07
CA MET A 1 -12.85 -8.27 0.05
C MET A 1 -12.40 -7.58 1.34
N ILE A 2 -13.27 -6.83 2.04
CA ILE A 2 -12.94 -6.17 3.34
C ILE A 2 -12.46 -7.14 4.43
N TYR A 3 -13.02 -8.36 4.49
CA TYR A 3 -12.65 -9.38 5.49
C TYR A 3 -11.19 -9.86 5.43
N ALA A 4 -10.48 -9.62 4.32
CA ALA A 4 -9.07 -10.04 4.22
C ALA A 4 -8.15 -9.17 5.09
N PHE A 5 -8.46 -7.89 5.27
CA PHE A 5 -7.62 -6.96 6.03
C PHE A 5 -7.66 -7.17 7.54
N ASP A 6 -8.64 -7.92 8.05
CA ASP A 6 -8.70 -8.29 9.47
C ASP A 6 -7.60 -9.28 9.87
N GLN A 7 -6.97 -9.94 8.89
CA GLN A 7 -5.85 -10.86 9.10
C GLN A 7 -4.49 -10.15 9.05
N PHE A 8 -4.45 -8.89 8.62
CA PHE A 8 -3.22 -8.10 8.57
C PHE A 8 -2.91 -7.47 9.92
N THR A 9 -1.62 -7.29 10.17
CA THR A 9 -1.11 -6.68 11.39
C THR A 9 -0.23 -5.48 11.08
N ASP A 10 -0.10 -4.56 12.03
CA ASP A 10 0.90 -3.51 11.98
C ASP A 10 2.30 -4.06 12.31
N ALA A 11 3.31 -3.18 12.30
CA ALA A 11 4.68 -3.57 12.61
C ALA A 11 4.89 -4.13 14.03
N LEU A 12 3.91 -3.97 14.93
CA LEU A 12 3.94 -4.52 16.29
C LEU A 12 3.21 -5.87 16.39
N GLY A 13 2.65 -6.38 15.29
CA GLY A 13 1.83 -7.58 15.27
C GLY A 13 0.41 -7.37 15.79
N ALA A 14 -0.02 -6.12 16.02
CA ALA A 14 -1.39 -5.81 16.41
C ALA A 14 -2.28 -5.72 15.15
N PRO A 15 -3.59 -5.99 15.24
CA PRO A 15 -4.50 -5.81 14.12
C PRO A 15 -4.42 -4.40 13.53
N LEU A 16 -4.59 -4.28 12.20
CA LEU A 16 -4.63 -2.96 11.56
C LEU A 16 -5.71 -2.06 12.17
N ARG A 17 -5.34 -0.80 12.40
CA ARG A 17 -6.27 0.24 12.83
C ARG A 17 -7.26 0.56 11.71
N ASP A 18 -8.46 1.00 12.09
CA ASP A 18 -9.54 1.35 11.14
C ASP A 18 -9.10 2.36 10.09
N PHE A 19 -8.23 3.31 10.46
CA PHE A 19 -7.66 4.27 9.53
C PHE A 19 -6.87 3.61 8.39
N SER A 20 -6.01 2.63 8.71
CA SER A 20 -5.26 1.87 7.70
C SER A 20 -6.18 0.99 6.86
N LYS A 21 -7.15 0.32 7.49
CA LYS A 21 -8.16 -0.48 6.79
C LYS A 21 -8.98 0.37 5.82
N GLY A 22 -9.35 1.59 6.21
CA GLY A 22 -10.09 2.53 5.38
C GLY A 22 -9.31 2.96 4.14
N ARG A 23 -8.01 3.25 4.29
CA ARG A 23 -7.11 3.55 3.15
C ARG A 23 -7.01 2.39 2.17
N LEU A 24 -6.80 1.18 2.68
CA LEU A 24 -6.77 -0.02 1.85
C LEU A 24 -8.13 -0.26 1.16
N ALA A 25 -9.25 -0.10 1.86
CA ALA A 25 -10.58 -0.25 1.27
C ALA A 25 -10.85 0.78 0.17
N ALA A 26 -10.44 2.04 0.36
CA ALA A 26 -10.56 3.09 -0.66
C ALA A 26 -9.73 2.75 -1.90
N LEU A 27 -8.50 2.27 -1.71
CA LEU A 27 -7.64 1.82 -2.81
C LEU A 27 -8.25 0.65 -3.58
N MET A 28 -8.81 -0.37 -2.90
CA MET A 28 -9.44 -1.51 -3.57
C MET A 28 -10.69 -1.11 -4.37
N ALA A 29 -11.41 -0.08 -3.92
CA ALA A 29 -12.62 0.40 -4.57
C ALA A 29 -12.31 1.24 -5.83
N ASP A 30 -11.22 2.02 -5.80
CA ASP A 30 -10.81 2.92 -6.87
C ASP A 30 -9.28 3.05 -6.92
N PRO A 31 -8.57 2.13 -7.60
CA PRO A 31 -7.12 2.20 -7.73
C PRO A 31 -6.69 3.34 -8.63
N ARG A 32 -6.09 4.37 -8.02
CA ARG A 32 -5.56 5.56 -8.71
C ARG A 32 -4.44 6.19 -7.90
N ALA A 33 -3.69 7.10 -8.51
CA ALA A 33 -2.54 7.76 -7.88
C ALA A 33 -2.83 8.31 -6.47
N SER A 34 -3.99 8.95 -6.25
CA SER A 34 -4.32 9.52 -4.95
C SER A 34 -4.63 8.46 -3.87
N THR A 35 -5.39 7.41 -4.21
CA THR A 35 -5.71 6.34 -3.24
C THR A 35 -4.50 5.46 -2.97
N TRP A 36 -3.61 5.31 -3.96
CA TRP A 36 -2.30 4.68 -3.80
C TRP A 36 -1.39 5.51 -2.89
N GLU A 37 -1.28 6.82 -3.10
CA GLU A 37 -0.51 7.73 -2.25
C GLU A 37 -0.91 7.59 -0.77
N ASP A 38 -2.21 7.50 -0.50
CA ASP A 38 -2.72 7.37 0.87
C ASP A 38 -2.39 6.00 1.51
N ALA A 39 -2.23 4.95 0.70
CA ALA A 39 -2.20 3.56 1.16
C ALA A 39 -0.85 2.84 1.00
N HIS A 40 0.05 3.29 0.12
CA HIS A 40 1.27 2.56 -0.25
C HIS A 40 2.18 2.26 0.95
N GLY A 41 2.17 3.15 1.95
CA GLY A 41 2.99 3.06 3.16
C GLY A 41 2.36 2.25 4.30
N VAL A 42 1.15 1.69 4.12
CA VAL A 42 0.51 0.86 5.14
C VAL A 42 1.32 -0.42 5.32
N VAL A 43 1.79 -0.67 6.55
CA VAL A 43 2.40 -1.93 6.96
C VAL A 43 1.33 -3.01 7.06
N LEU A 44 1.62 -4.21 6.57
CA LEU A 44 0.66 -5.31 6.45
C LEU A 44 1.01 -6.53 7.33
N ASN A 45 2.19 -6.54 7.97
CA ASN A 45 2.57 -7.57 8.93
C ASN A 45 3.61 -7.10 9.97
N ALA A 46 3.87 -7.94 10.96
CA ALA A 46 4.84 -7.72 12.05
C ALA A 46 6.30 -7.62 11.56
N GLN A 47 6.60 -8.05 10.34
CA GLN A 47 7.93 -7.91 9.73
C GLN A 47 8.17 -6.50 9.16
N GLY A 48 7.17 -5.62 9.24
CA GLY A 48 7.26 -4.26 8.71
C GLY A 48 7.07 -4.17 7.19
N LEU A 49 6.53 -5.23 6.56
CA LEU A 49 6.28 -5.25 5.12
C LEU A 49 5.16 -4.27 4.76
N THR A 50 5.48 -3.22 4.01
CA THR A 50 4.50 -2.25 3.49
C THR A 50 3.79 -2.78 2.24
N LEU A 51 2.63 -2.20 1.92
CA LEU A 51 1.88 -2.49 0.68
C LEU A 51 2.76 -2.31 -0.56
N TRP A 52 3.56 -1.24 -0.61
CA TRP A 52 4.47 -1.00 -1.73
C TRP A 52 5.58 -2.06 -1.83
N GLN A 53 6.20 -2.44 -0.71
CA GLN A 53 7.21 -3.49 -0.70
C GLN A 53 6.62 -4.85 -1.09
N ALA A 54 5.38 -5.14 -0.68
CA ALA A 54 4.68 -6.36 -1.06
C ALA A 54 4.41 -6.40 -2.58
N TRP A 55 4.08 -5.27 -3.20
CA TRP A 55 3.97 -5.17 -4.66
C TRP A 55 5.32 -5.43 -5.34
N ILE A 56 6.39 -4.75 -4.91
CA ILE A 56 7.74 -4.94 -5.46
C ILE A 56 8.21 -6.39 -5.35
N ALA A 57 7.81 -7.10 -4.29
CA ALA A 57 8.21 -8.49 -4.07
C ALA A 57 7.62 -9.48 -5.08
N ILE A 58 6.46 -9.17 -5.68
CA ILE A 58 5.75 -10.07 -6.60
C ILE A 58 5.76 -9.60 -8.05
N ASP A 59 6.03 -8.33 -8.29
CA ASP A 59 6.04 -7.71 -9.62
C ASP A 59 7.40 -7.01 -9.85
N PRO A 60 8.29 -7.57 -10.69
CA PRO A 60 9.60 -6.98 -10.97
C PRO A 60 9.50 -5.65 -11.73
N GLU A 61 8.37 -5.37 -12.38
CA GLU A 61 8.09 -4.12 -13.09
C GLU A 61 7.43 -3.07 -12.19
N ALA A 62 7.14 -3.38 -10.92
CA ALA A 62 6.61 -2.41 -9.98
C ALA A 62 7.57 -1.19 -9.86
N PRO A 63 7.05 0.04 -9.89
CA PRO A 63 7.86 1.24 -9.69
C PRO A 63 8.61 1.16 -8.35
N ARG A 64 9.92 1.36 -8.39
CA ARG A 64 10.80 1.38 -7.20
C ARG A 64 11.07 2.79 -6.67
N GLU A 65 10.55 3.78 -7.38
CA GLU A 65 10.61 5.19 -7.01
C GLU A 65 9.18 5.72 -6.93
N GLY A 66 8.87 6.42 -5.84
CA GLY A 66 7.53 6.92 -5.57
C GLY A 66 7.32 8.35 -6.03
N ARG A 67 6.15 8.88 -5.69
CA ARG A 67 5.82 10.30 -5.88
C ARG A 67 6.82 11.18 -5.13
N HIS A 68 7.32 12.19 -5.83
CA HIS A 68 8.22 13.19 -5.27
C HIS A 68 7.50 14.52 -5.25
N VAL A 69 7.37 15.10 -4.06
CA VAL A 69 6.83 16.44 -3.86
C VAL A 69 7.90 17.40 -3.35
N THR A 70 7.76 18.66 -3.73
CA THR A 70 8.51 19.77 -3.15
C THR A 70 7.54 20.80 -2.57
N ILE A 71 8.06 21.75 -1.81
CA ILE A 71 7.29 22.86 -1.24
C ILE A 71 7.76 24.14 -1.93
N ASP A 72 6.83 24.92 -2.48
CA ASP A 72 7.15 26.22 -3.07
C ASP A 72 7.32 27.32 -2.00
N ALA A 73 7.67 28.53 -2.44
CA ALA A 73 7.89 29.67 -1.54
C ALA A 73 6.64 30.13 -0.76
N TYR A 74 5.46 29.54 -1.04
CA TYR A 74 4.17 29.84 -0.41
C TYR A 74 3.62 28.64 0.37
N ASP A 75 4.48 27.70 0.77
CA ASP A 75 4.14 26.49 1.51
C ASP A 75 3.15 25.56 0.79
N ARG A 76 3.10 25.62 -0.55
CA ARG A 76 2.24 24.73 -1.34
C ARG A 76 3.01 23.51 -1.81
N VAL A 77 2.38 22.35 -1.66
CA VAL A 77 2.89 21.08 -2.18
C VAL A 77 2.82 21.10 -3.71
N GLN A 78 3.98 20.96 -4.35
CA GLN A 78 4.13 20.83 -5.79
C GLN A 78 4.59 19.41 -6.12
N VAL A 79 3.88 18.72 -7.02
CA VAL A 79 4.27 17.38 -7.47
C VAL A 79 5.37 17.54 -8.52
N VAL A 80 6.59 17.12 -8.16
CA VAL A 80 7.75 17.10 -9.06
C VAL A 80 7.72 15.87 -9.95
N ARG A 81 7.25 14.75 -9.39
CA ARG A 81 7.05 13.49 -10.09
C ARG A 81 5.88 12.75 -9.49
N GLU A 82 4.97 12.30 -10.34
CA GLU A 82 3.88 11.43 -9.95
C GLU A 82 4.29 9.96 -10.03
N TRP A 83 3.53 9.08 -9.38
CA TRP A 83 3.66 7.63 -9.57
C TRP A 83 3.61 7.26 -11.06
N GLU A 84 4.61 6.51 -11.53
CA GLU A 84 4.65 6.02 -12.92
C GLU A 84 3.48 5.07 -13.20
N ARG A 85 3.19 4.20 -12.23
CA ARG A 85 2.10 3.24 -12.26
C ARG A 85 1.62 2.99 -10.85
N VAL A 86 0.35 2.63 -10.73
CA VAL A 86 -0.26 2.10 -9.50
C VAL A 86 -0.83 0.71 -9.81
N PRO A 87 -0.94 -0.21 -8.83
CA PRO A 87 -1.50 -1.53 -9.09
C PRO A 87 -3.00 -1.42 -9.36
N ASP A 88 -3.50 -2.24 -10.27
CA ASP A 88 -4.95 -2.40 -10.48
C ASP A 88 -5.55 -3.36 -9.43
N VAL A 89 -6.87 -3.59 -9.51
CA VAL A 89 -7.60 -4.45 -8.57
C VAL A 89 -7.08 -5.90 -8.59
N GLU A 90 -6.66 -6.40 -9.75
CA GLU A 90 -6.15 -7.77 -9.88
C GLU A 90 -4.81 -7.91 -9.17
N MET A 91 -3.86 -7.01 -9.45
CA MET A 91 -2.56 -6.94 -8.79
C MET A 91 -2.71 -6.76 -7.27
N LEU A 92 -3.64 -5.91 -6.82
CA LEU A 92 -3.93 -5.76 -5.39
C LEU A 92 -4.43 -7.07 -4.75
N GLY A 93 -5.21 -7.86 -5.48
CA GLY A 93 -5.62 -9.20 -5.05
C GLY A 93 -4.44 -10.16 -4.90
N GLU A 94 -3.47 -10.12 -5.81
CA GLU A 94 -2.23 -10.91 -5.72
C GLU A 94 -1.36 -10.49 -4.54
N ILE A 95 -1.23 -9.18 -4.29
CA ILE A 95 -0.52 -8.65 -3.11
C ILE A 95 -1.16 -9.18 -1.82
N VAL A 96 -2.50 -9.16 -1.71
CA VAL A 96 -3.19 -9.67 -0.53
C VAL A 96 -2.90 -11.15 -0.31
N ARG A 97 -2.95 -11.97 -1.36
CA ARG A 97 -2.65 -13.42 -1.27
C ARG A 97 -1.21 -13.65 -0.84
N PHE A 98 -0.26 -12.91 -1.41
CA PHE A 98 1.15 -12.99 -1.04
C PHE A 98 1.38 -12.71 0.45
N VAL A 99 0.80 -11.62 0.97
CA VAL A 99 0.94 -11.26 2.38
C VAL A 99 0.33 -12.32 3.31
N LEU A 100 -0.89 -12.80 3.00
CA LEU A 100 -1.53 -13.85 3.80
C LEU A 100 -0.70 -15.16 3.81
N GLY A 101 -0.05 -15.48 2.69
CA GLY A 101 0.86 -16.63 2.59
C GLY A 101 2.08 -16.52 3.51
N GLN A 102 2.56 -15.29 3.81
CA GLN A 102 3.64 -15.08 4.76
C GLN A 102 3.18 -15.19 6.22
N THR A 103 1.96 -14.75 6.52
CA THR A 103 1.40 -14.82 7.88
C THR A 103 1.04 -16.25 8.29
N ALA A 104 0.65 -17.11 7.35
CA ALA A 104 0.33 -18.51 7.62
C ALA A 104 1.54 -19.40 7.96
N GLY A 105 2.76 -18.92 7.69
CA GLY A 105 4.01 -19.60 8.04
C GLY A 105 4.56 -19.25 9.44
N GLN A 106 3.84 -18.44 10.22
CA GLN A 106 4.13 -18.13 11.62
C GLN A 106 3.28 -18.95 12.58
#